data_AF-A0A522AT25-F1
#
_entry.id   AF-A0A522AT25-F1
#
_cell.length_a   1.000
_cell.length_b   1.000
_cell.length_c   1.000
_cell.angle_alpha   90.00
_cell.angle_beta   90.00
_cell.angle_gamma   90.00
#
_symmetry.space_group_name_H-M   'P 1'
#
loop_
_entity.id
_entity.type
_entity.pdbx_description
1 polymer ?
#
loop_
_entity_poly.entity_id
_entity_poly.type
_entity_poly.pdbx_seq_one_letter_code
_entity_poly.pdbx_strand_id
1 'polypeptide(L)'
;MMKSHRRAESTTPVPIAPLSPVSDLMTVGEAAKFLRVSQGWIYDHAGNNARKDPKIPCVRLGAAKRFRRSSLERYLSQIEEQAVKSA
;
A
#
# COMPACT_ATOMS: atom_id res chain seq x y z
N MET A 1 -15.80 24.05 -56.20
CA MET A 1 -14.80 24.25 -55.13
C MET A 1 -15.36 23.68 -53.83
N MET A 2 -14.86 22.52 -53.40
CA MET A 2 -15.39 21.74 -52.27
C MET A 2 -14.81 22.24 -50.93
N LYS A 3 -15.63 22.40 -49.88
CA LYS A 3 -15.14 22.55 -48.50
C LYS A 3 -15.88 21.57 -47.61
N SER A 4 -15.16 20.49 -47.30
CA SER A 4 -15.57 19.39 -46.44
C SER A 4 -15.85 19.87 -45.02
N HIS A 5 -17.08 19.66 -44.55
CA HIS A 5 -17.40 19.78 -43.13
C HIS A 5 -16.77 18.59 -42.40
N ARG A 6 -15.73 18.85 -41.61
CA ARG A 6 -15.13 17.87 -40.71
C ARG A 6 -16.17 17.42 -39.67
N ARG A 7 -16.28 16.10 -39.53
CA ARG A 7 -17.03 15.40 -38.47
C ARG A 7 -16.52 15.88 -37.11
N ALA A 8 -17.41 16.38 -36.27
CA ALA A 8 -17.11 16.60 -34.86
C ALA A 8 -16.87 15.23 -34.21
N GLU A 9 -15.63 14.97 -33.83
CA GLU A 9 -15.30 13.85 -32.95
C GLU A 9 -15.87 14.20 -31.57
N SER A 10 -17.02 13.61 -31.22
CA SER A 10 -17.54 13.65 -29.86
C SER A 10 -16.59 12.88 -28.96
N THR A 11 -15.51 13.53 -28.50
CA THR A 11 -14.67 13.03 -27.42
C THR A 11 -15.52 13.04 -26.15
N THR A 12 -16.09 11.89 -25.82
CA THR A 12 -16.63 11.63 -24.50
C THR A 12 -15.53 11.91 -23.48
N PRO A 13 -15.74 12.79 -22.48
CA PRO A 13 -14.76 12.94 -21.41
C PRO A 13 -14.80 11.64 -20.62
N VAL A 14 -13.75 10.82 -20.74
CA VAL A 14 -13.55 9.70 -19.84
C VAL A 14 -13.53 10.30 -18.43
N PRO A 15 -14.39 9.85 -17.49
CA PRO A 15 -14.25 10.28 -16.11
C PRO A 15 -12.86 9.83 -15.66
N ILE A 16 -11.98 10.79 -15.42
CA ILE A 16 -10.69 10.55 -14.77
C ILE A 16 -11.07 10.16 -13.34
N ALA A 17 -11.37 8.88 -13.12
CA ALA A 17 -11.35 8.31 -11.79
C ALA A 17 -9.99 8.72 -11.20
N PRO A 18 -9.94 9.25 -9.97
CA PRO A 18 -8.67 9.63 -9.38
C PRO A 18 -7.77 8.39 -9.35
N LEU A 19 -6.84 8.31 -10.29
CA LEU A 19 -5.68 7.44 -10.24
C LEU A 19 -4.91 7.91 -9.01
N SER A 20 -5.23 7.39 -7.82
CA SER A 20 -4.50 7.75 -6.62
C SER A 20 -3.62 6.58 -6.20
N PRO A 21 -2.45 6.37 -6.83
CA PRO A 21 -1.46 5.37 -6.40
C PRO A 21 -0.90 5.68 -5.00
N VAL A 22 -1.26 6.82 -4.41
CA VAL A 22 -0.91 7.28 -3.05
C VAL A 22 -1.96 6.94 -2.00
N SER A 23 -3.16 6.51 -2.39
CA SER A 23 -4.26 6.22 -1.46
C SER A 23 -4.15 4.88 -0.72
N ASP A 24 -3.10 4.10 -0.97
CA ASP A 24 -2.87 2.78 -0.34
C ASP A 24 -1.75 2.80 0.73
N LEU A 25 -1.31 3.98 1.17
CA LEU A 25 -0.31 4.14 2.22
C LEU A 25 -0.95 4.39 3.57
N MET A 26 -1.09 3.32 4.35
CA MET A 26 -1.53 3.37 5.73
C MET A 26 -0.48 4.03 6.64
N THR A 27 -0.98 4.79 7.60
CA THR A 27 -0.24 5.30 8.77
C THR A 27 0.06 4.17 9.75
N VAL A 28 0.90 4.46 10.76
CA VAL A 28 1.17 3.53 11.88
C VAL A 28 -0.12 3.11 12.58
N GLY A 29 -1.05 4.04 12.81
CA GLY A 29 -2.30 3.76 13.48
C GLY A 29 -3.23 2.86 12.66
N GLU A 30 -3.30 3.07 11.35
CA GLU A 30 -4.07 2.22 10.44
C GLU A 30 -3.46 0.82 10.31
N ALA A 31 -2.13 0.72 10.19
CA ALA A 31 -1.44 -0.57 10.19
C ALA A 31 -1.64 -1.34 11.51
N ALA A 32 -1.60 -0.65 12.66
CA ALA A 32 -1.88 -1.25 13.96
C ALA A 32 -3.30 -1.83 14.03
N LYS A 33 -4.30 -1.07 13.54
CA LYS A 33 -5.69 -1.55 13.45
C LYS A 33 -5.83 -2.73 12.50
N PHE A 34 -5.18 -2.67 11.33
CA PHE A 34 -5.21 -3.72 10.32
C PHE A 34 -4.65 -5.04 10.85
N LEU A 35 -3.49 -5.00 11.51
CA LEU A 35 -2.83 -6.18 12.11
C LEU A 35 -3.38 -6.56 13.49
N ARG A 36 -4.32 -5.79 14.06
CA ARG A 36 -4.86 -5.98 15.41
C ARG A 36 -3.78 -6.00 16.51
N VAL A 37 -2.78 -5.13 16.40
CA VAL A 37 -1.68 -4.97 17.36
C VAL A 37 -1.62 -3.53 17.90
N SER A 38 -0.76 -3.28 18.89
CA SER A 38 -0.53 -1.92 19.41
C SER A 38 0.35 -1.09 18.47
N GLN A 39 0.23 0.24 18.52
CA GLN A 39 1.13 1.13 17.77
C GLN A 39 2.60 0.98 18.21
N GLY A 40 2.83 0.72 19.50
CA GLY A 40 4.17 0.45 20.03
C GLY A 40 4.83 -0.76 19.37
N TRP A 41 4.05 -1.82 19.15
CA TRP A 41 4.49 -2.99 18.41
C TRP A 41 4.89 -2.61 16.96
N ILE A 42 4.07 -1.82 16.26
CA ILE A 42 4.42 -1.34 14.91
C ILE A 42 5.75 -0.57 14.91
N TYR A 43 6.00 0.30 15.91
CA TYR A 43 7.26 1.05 15.97
C TYR A 43 8.48 0.14 16.16
N ASP A 44 8.36 -0.87 17.02
CA ASP A 44 9.40 -1.85 17.32
C ASP A 44 9.73 -2.75 16.13
N HIS A 45 8.74 -3.05 15.28
CA HIS A 45 8.85 -4.08 14.24
C HIS A 45 8.92 -3.52 12.80
N ALA A 46 8.68 -2.22 12.57
CA ALA A 46 8.57 -1.70 11.20
C ALA A 46 9.89 -1.33 10.53
N GLY A 47 10.15 -1.99 9.38
CA GLY A 47 11.23 -1.73 8.44
C GLY A 47 12.54 -2.44 8.79
N ASN A 48 13.58 -2.21 7.98
CA ASN A 48 14.86 -2.89 8.15
C ASN A 48 15.60 -2.53 9.46
N ASN A 49 15.35 -1.32 10.00
CA ASN A 49 15.91 -0.84 11.28
C ASN A 49 14.97 -1.14 12.46
N ALA A 50 14.06 -2.11 12.33
CA ALA A 50 13.26 -2.59 13.44
C ALA A 50 14.16 -3.08 14.59
N ARG A 51 13.70 -2.84 15.82
CA ARG A 51 14.39 -3.26 17.06
C ARG A 51 14.10 -4.72 17.41
N LYS A 52 12.96 -5.23 16.95
CA LYS A 52 12.46 -6.55 17.30
C LYS A 52 12.06 -7.30 16.04
N ASP A 53 12.21 -8.62 16.11
CA ASP A 53 11.66 -9.53 15.14
C ASP A 53 10.25 -9.98 15.56
N PRO A 54 9.33 -10.17 14.60
CA PRO A 54 9.62 -10.17 13.17
C PRO A 54 9.52 -8.77 12.54
N LYS A 55 10.27 -8.52 11.46
CA LYS A 55 10.28 -7.22 10.76
C LYS A 55 9.14 -7.13 9.77
N ILE A 56 8.29 -6.11 9.90
CA ILE A 56 7.18 -5.87 8.96
C ILE A 56 7.62 -4.89 7.85
N PRO A 57 7.15 -5.09 6.60
CA PRO A 57 7.52 -4.24 5.48
C PRO A 57 6.94 -2.84 5.64
N CYS A 58 7.76 -1.81 5.46
CA CYS A 58 7.32 -0.41 5.52
C CYS A 58 8.08 0.48 4.51
N VAL A 59 7.41 1.55 4.08
CA VAL A 59 8.00 2.65 3.31
C VAL A 59 8.36 3.76 4.29
N ARG A 60 9.63 4.16 4.30
CA ARG A 60 10.11 5.28 5.12
C ARG A 60 10.14 6.56 4.29
N LEU A 61 9.45 7.59 4.78
CA LEU A 61 9.44 8.93 4.21
C LEU A 61 9.97 9.89 5.28
N GLY A 62 11.30 9.93 5.42
CA GLY A 62 11.97 10.61 6.54
C GLY A 62 11.63 9.96 7.89
N ALA A 63 11.08 10.76 8.81
CA ALA A 63 10.63 10.28 10.12
C ALA A 63 9.30 9.49 10.04
N ALA A 64 8.53 9.64 8.96
CA ALA A 64 7.25 8.98 8.81
C ALA A 64 7.41 7.52 8.33
N LYS A 65 6.66 6.62 8.96
CA LYS A 65 6.46 5.25 8.49
C LYS A 65 5.11 5.14 7.78
N ARG A 66 5.13 4.54 6.59
CA ARG A 66 3.93 4.23 5.79
C ARG A 66 3.92 2.77 5.41
N PHE A 67 2.74 2.21 5.27
CA PHE A 67 2.55 0.78 5.04
C PHE A 67 1.62 0.60 3.85
N ARG A 68 2.01 -0.23 2.90
CA ARG A 68 1.09 -0.69 1.86
C ARG A 68 0.31 -1.87 2.40
N ARG A 69 -1.02 -1.84 2.26
CA ARG A 69 -1.88 -2.94 2.71
C ARG A 69 -1.48 -4.26 2.07
N SER A 70 -1.35 -4.25 0.74
CA SER A 70 -0.90 -5.39 -0.06
C SER A 70 0.44 -5.98 0.38
N SER A 71 1.38 -5.14 0.84
CA SER A 71 2.67 -5.61 1.35
C SER A 71 2.55 -6.29 2.71
N LEU A 72 1.68 -5.80 3.60
CA LEU A 72 1.41 -6.45 4.89
C LEU A 72 0.68 -7.78 4.69
N GLU A 73 -0.31 -7.84 3.80
CA GLU A 73 -1.03 -9.08 3.46
C GLU A 73 -0.07 -10.16 2.93
N ARG A 74 0.77 -9.81 1.96
CA ARG A 74 1.78 -10.74 1.43
C ARG A 74 2.75 -11.24 2.51
N TYR A 75 3.15 -10.35 3.41
CA TYR A 75 4.01 -10.71 4.52
C TYR A 75 3.34 -11.70 5.49
N LEU A 76 2.05 -11.51 5.80
CA LEU A 76 1.27 -12.44 6.62
C LEU A 76 1.20 -13.83 5.98
N SER A 77 0.91 -13.91 4.68
CA SER A 77 0.91 -15.19 3.96
C SER A 77 2.28 -15.88 4.02
N GLN A 78 3.37 -15.12 3.90
CA GLN A 78 4.73 -15.68 3.97
C GLN A 78 5.07 -16.26 5.35
N ILE A 79 4.70 -15.57 6.44
CA ILE A 79 4.96 -16.09 7.79
C ILE A 79 4.09 -17.32 8.10
N GLU A 80 2.85 -17.35 7.62
CA GLU A 80 1.94 -18.50 7.77
C GLU A 80 2.50 -19.72 7.03
N GLU A 81 2.93 -19.54 5.77
CA GLU A 81 3.55 -20.60 4.99
C GLU A 81 4.85 -21.12 5.63
N GLN A 82 5.68 -20.23 6.18
CA GLN A 82 6.90 -20.62 6.87
C GLN A 82 6.59 -21.42 8.15
N ALA A 83 5.60 -20.99 8.93
CA ALA A 83 5.19 -21.70 10.13
C ALA A 83 4.71 -23.13 9.83
N VAL A 84 3.96 -23.32 8.73
CA VAL A 84 3.51 -24.66 8.31
C VAL A 84 4.67 -25.54 7.84
N LYS A 85 5.65 -24.98 7.11
CA LYS A 85 6.81 -25.74 6.60
C LYS A 85 7.82 -26.14 7.67
N SER A 86 7.80 -25.47 8.83
CA SER A 86 8.70 -25.72 9.95
C SER A 86 8.09 -26.61 11.06
N ALA A 87 6.84 -27.05 10.90
CA ALA A 87 6.14 -27.97 11.80
C ALA A 87 6.26 -29.42 11.32
#